data_AF-A0A9E3VG51-F1
#
_entry.id   AF-A0A9E3VG51-F1
#
_cell.length_a   1.000
_cell.length_b   1.000
_cell.length_c   1.000
_cell.angle_alpha   90.00
_cell.angle_beta   90.00
_cell.angle_gamma   90.00
#
_symmetry.space_group_name_H-M   'P 1'
#
loop_
_entity.id
_entity.type
_entity.pdbx_description
1 polymer ?
#
loop_
_entity_poly.entity_id
_entity_poly.type
_entity_poly.pdbx_seq_one_letter_code
_entity_poly.pdbx_strand_id
1 'polypeptide(L)'
;MTKEFQFTENERTYTCTVEARAGDPSDAWWWFAVSGDQQRYAPFRMERADTQASVRKRIVAFYENRQFQLSQPVVRGGKFRRPGAPNLNVTGPTGPAAG
;
A
#
# COMPACT_ATOMS: atom_id res chain seq x y z
N MET A 1 14.51 13.42 21.54
CA MET A 1 13.79 12.48 20.64
C MET A 1 12.31 12.77 20.77
N THR A 2 11.69 13.25 19.71
CA THR A 2 10.27 13.58 19.68
C THR A 2 9.47 12.30 19.51
N LYS A 3 8.67 11.92 20.51
CA LYS A 3 7.86 10.68 20.49
C LYS A 3 6.49 10.87 19.84
N GLU A 4 6.02 12.12 19.82
CA GLU A 4 4.79 12.54 19.19
C GLU A 4 4.91 14.01 18.81
N PHE A 5 4.31 14.40 17.69
CA PHE A 5 4.21 15.79 17.29
C PHE A 5 3.07 16.00 16.31
N GLN A 6 2.55 17.21 16.28
CA GLN A 6 1.53 17.63 15.33
C GLN A 6 2.07 18.76 14.45
N PHE A 7 1.68 18.77 13.19
CA PHE A 7 1.97 19.86 12.26
C PHE A 7 0.82 20.03 11.28
N THR A 8 0.72 21.22 10.68
CA THR A 8 -0.27 21.51 9.62
C THR A 8 0.47 21.67 8.30
N GLU A 9 0.01 20.99 7.25
CA GLU A 9 0.55 21.07 5.89
C GLU A 9 -0.63 20.97 4.92
N ASN A 10 -0.69 21.83 3.89
CA ASN A 10 -1.80 21.84 2.91
C ASN A 10 -3.21 21.90 3.55
N GLU A 11 -3.41 22.79 4.54
CA GLU A 11 -4.68 22.93 5.30
C GLU A 11 -5.13 21.65 6.04
N ARG A 12 -4.25 20.67 6.18
CA ARG A 12 -4.51 19.42 6.90
C ARG A 12 -3.60 19.32 8.11
N THR A 13 -4.19 18.93 9.24
CA THR A 13 -3.43 18.67 10.46
C THR A 13 -2.98 17.21 10.49
N TYR A 14 -1.69 16.99 10.62
CA TYR A 14 -1.05 15.69 10.73
C TYR A 14 -0.63 15.46 12.18
N THR A 15 -1.20 14.45 12.81
CA THR A 15 -0.83 14.02 14.16
C THR A 15 0.05 12.78 14.05
N CYS A 16 1.33 12.90 14.41
CA CYS A 16 2.32 11.84 14.31
C CYS A 16 2.68 11.33 15.70
N THR A 17 2.75 10.02 15.85
CA THR A 17 2.99 9.32 17.12
C THR A 17 3.83 8.09 16.87
N VAL A 18 4.85 7.87 17.69
CA VAL A 18 5.61 6.62 17.71
C VAL A 18 4.91 5.66 18.65
N GLU A 19 4.42 4.55 18.11
CA GLU A 19 3.86 3.47 18.93
C GLU A 19 4.69 2.20 18.71
N ALA A 20 5.13 1.59 19.81
CA ALA A 20 5.80 0.30 19.79
C ALA A 20 4.78 -0.83 19.94
N ARG A 21 5.00 -1.92 19.23
CA ARG A 21 4.17 -3.13 19.40
C ARG A 21 4.34 -3.66 20.83
N ALA A 22 3.23 -4.00 21.47
CA ALA A 22 3.24 -4.57 22.82
C ALA A 22 4.16 -5.82 22.84
N GLY A 23 5.25 -5.73 23.61
CA GLY A 23 6.26 -6.78 23.75
C GLY A 23 7.64 -6.45 23.18
N ASP A 24 7.78 -5.46 22.29
CA ASP A 24 9.08 -5.13 21.70
C ASP A 24 9.30 -3.62 21.49
N PRO A 25 10.03 -2.94 22.40
CA PRO A 25 10.32 -1.51 22.25
C PRO A 25 11.25 -1.20 21.07
N SER A 26 11.89 -2.22 20.48
CA SER A 26 12.70 -2.08 19.27
C SER A 26 11.82 -2.02 18.02
N ASP A 27 10.57 -2.48 18.09
CA ASP A 27 9.58 -2.48 17.02
C ASP A 27 8.64 -1.28 17.15
N ALA A 28 9.25 -0.09 17.25
CA ALA A 28 8.56 1.18 17.22
C ALA A 28 8.21 1.57 15.78
N TRP A 29 6.97 1.98 15.53
CA TRP A 29 6.48 2.41 14.22
C TRP A 29 6.00 3.85 14.27
N TRP A 30 6.20 4.59 13.18
CA TRP A 30 5.65 5.92 13.02
C TRP A 30 4.21 5.84 12.54
N TRP A 31 3.29 6.08 13.45
CA TRP A 31 1.87 6.22 13.16
C TRP A 31 1.53 7.67 12.90
N PHE A 32 0.68 7.93 11.92
CA PHE A 32 0.10 9.25 11.74
C PHE A 32 -1.38 9.21 11.40
N ALA A 33 -2.08 10.26 11.82
CA ALA A 33 -3.47 10.53 11.52
C ALA A 33 -3.57 11.88 10.81
N VAL A 34 -4.51 12.03 9.87
CA VAL A 34 -4.75 13.27 9.15
C VAL A 34 -6.14 13.78 9.48
N SER A 35 -6.28 15.06 9.78
CA SER A 35 -7.60 15.67 9.98
C SER A 35 -8.44 15.56 8.70
N GLY A 36 -9.63 14.98 8.84
CA GLY A 36 -10.51 14.62 7.71
C GLY A 36 -10.36 13.20 7.19
N ASP A 37 -9.42 12.40 7.70
CA ASP A 37 -9.26 10.98 7.41
C ASP A 37 -9.57 10.15 8.68
N GLN A 38 -10.38 9.10 8.56
CA GLN A 38 -10.72 8.22 9.70
C GLN A 38 -9.66 7.15 9.97
N GLN A 39 -8.69 6.96 9.09
CA GLN A 39 -7.69 5.90 9.23
C GLN A 39 -6.36 6.46 9.76
N ARG A 40 -5.66 5.62 10.52
CA ARG A 40 -4.27 5.85 10.94
C ARG A 40 -3.35 4.98 10.10
N TYR A 41 -2.20 5.53 9.74
CA TYR A 41 -1.26 4.85 8.87
C TYR A 41 0.11 4.71 9.53
N ALA A 42 0.72 3.54 9.38
CA ALA A 42 2.06 3.23 9.86
C ALA A 42 2.98 2.88 8.66
N PRO A 43 3.42 3.87 7.88
CA PRO A 43 4.18 3.62 6.64
C PRO A 43 5.62 3.15 6.88
N PHE A 44 6.26 3.53 7.99
CA PHE A 44 7.66 3.19 8.25
C PHE A 44 7.95 2.95 9.73
N ARG A 45 8.93 2.09 9.97
CA ARG A 45 9.48 1.82 11.31
C ARG A 45 10.25 3.04 11.80
N MET A 46 10.21 3.29 13.10
CA MET A 46 10.98 4.32 13.77
C MET A 46 12.46 3.93 13.82
N GLU A 47 13.31 4.81 13.29
CA GLU A 47 14.76 4.68 13.35
C GLU A 47 15.34 5.71 14.32
N ARG A 48 16.49 5.39 14.93
CA ARG A 48 17.15 6.32 15.88
C ARG A 48 17.58 7.64 15.24
N ALA A 49 17.79 7.65 13.92
CA ALA A 49 18.17 8.82 13.14
C ALA A 49 16.95 9.59 12.60
N ASP A 50 15.72 9.13 12.85
CA ASP A 50 14.53 9.87 12.44
C ASP A 50 14.44 11.20 13.19
N THR A 51 14.46 12.28 12.41
CA THR A 51 14.18 13.62 12.90
C THR A 51 12.76 14.02 12.52
N GLN A 52 12.18 14.95 13.27
CA GLN A 52 10.86 15.52 12.96
C GLN A 52 10.76 16.00 11.50
N ALA A 53 11.82 16.62 10.97
CA ALA A 53 11.85 17.10 9.59
C ALA A 53 11.86 15.96 8.55
N SER A 54 12.64 14.89 8.79
CA SER A 54 12.68 13.71 7.91
C SER A 54 11.34 12.98 7.92
N VAL A 55 10.78 12.75 9.10
CA VAL A 55 9.50 12.07 9.30
C VAL A 55 8.37 12.86 8.65
N ARG A 56 8.34 14.19 8.84
CA ARG A 56 7.36 15.08 8.18
C ARG A 56 7.37 14.91 6.67
N LYS A 57 8.55 15.06 6.04
CA LYS A 57 8.69 14.92 4.58
C LYS A 57 8.21 13.56 4.07
N ARG A 58 8.55 12.47 4.77
CA ARG A 58 8.13 11.11 4.39
C ARG A 58 6.62 10.92 4.50
N ILE A 59 6.00 11.40 5.59
CA ILE A 59 4.55 11.29 5.82
C ILE A 59 3.76 12.07 4.77
N VAL A 60 4.17 13.31 4.50
CA VAL A 60 3.53 14.17 3.51
C VAL A 60 3.61 13.54 2.13
N ALA A 61 4.81 13.14 1.69
CA ALA A 61 4.99 12.48 0.39
C ALA A 61 4.16 11.19 0.26
N PHE A 62 4.09 10.38 1.33
CA PHE A 62 3.25 9.18 1.34
C PHE A 62 1.75 9.52 1.19
N TYR A 63 1.27 10.51 1.94
CA TYR A 63 -0.14 10.90 1.90
C TYR A 63 -0.52 11.53 0.56
N GLU A 64 0.32 12.39 -0.01
CA GLU A 64 0.11 12.97 -1.35
C GLU A 64 0.07 11.89 -2.43
N ASN A 65 1.01 10.94 -2.43
CA ASN A 65 1.00 9.82 -3.36
C ASN A 65 -0.26 8.95 -3.21
N ARG A 66 -0.75 8.76 -1.98
CA ARG A 66 -2.01 8.05 -1.75
C ARG A 66 -3.20 8.82 -2.28
N GLN A 67 -3.30 10.12 -2.03
CA GLN A 67 -4.37 10.96 -2.59
C GLN A 67 -4.34 10.91 -4.11
N PHE A 68 -3.16 10.99 -4.72
CA PHE A 68 -2.99 10.81 -6.16
C PHE A 68 -3.51 9.45 -6.65
N GLN A 69 -3.20 8.36 -5.95
CA GLN A 69 -3.73 7.02 -6.27
C GLN A 69 -5.24 6.91 -6.09
N LEU A 70 -5.81 7.56 -5.08
CA LEU A 70 -7.26 7.58 -4.85
C LEU A 70 -8.00 8.44 -5.89
N SER A 71 -7.37 9.52 -6.35
CA SER A 71 -7.89 10.37 -7.42
C SER A 71 -7.75 9.73 -8.81
N GLN A 72 -6.89 8.74 -8.97
CA GLN A 72 -6.80 7.99 -10.22
C GLN A 72 -8.08 7.16 -10.41
N PRO A 73 -8.71 7.22 -11.60
CA PRO A 73 -9.81 6.33 -11.90
C PRO A 73 -9.30 4.89 -11.86
N VAL A 74 -9.88 4.05 -11.00
CA VAL A 74 -9.62 2.61 -11.01
C VAL A 74 -10.00 2.08 -12.39
N VAL A 75 -8.98 1.87 -13.24
CA VAL A 75 -9.17 1.15 -14.50
C VAL A 75 -9.49 -0.28 -14.10
N ARG A 76 -10.79 -0.60 -14.03
CA ARG A 76 -11.27 -1.97 -13.89
C ARG A 76 -10.88 -2.72 -15.16
N GLY A 77 -9.63 -3.18 -15.20
CA GLY A 77 -9.09 -4.04 -16.24
C GLY A 77 -10.03 -5.24 -16.43
N GLY A 78 -10.36 -5.50 -17.69
CA GLY A 78 -11.45 -6.35 -18.11
C GLY A 78 -11.46 -7.75 -17.51
N LYS A 79 -12.68 -8.33 -17.53
CA LYS A 79 -13.02 -9.68 -17.10
C LYS A 79 -11.86 -10.65 -17.33
N PHE A 80 -11.34 -11.23 -16.24
CA PHE A 80 -10.44 -12.38 -16.29
C PHE A 80 -11.10 -13.47 -17.15
N ARG A 81 -10.73 -13.58 -18.43
CA ARG A 81 -11.07 -14.75 -19.24
C ARG A 81 -10.14 -15.84 -18.75
N ARG A 82 -10.66 -16.74 -17.92
CA ARG A 82 -10.04 -18.04 -17.65
C ARG A 82 -9.71 -18.66 -19.02
N PRO A 83 -8.45 -19.02 -19.32
CA PRO A 83 -8.13 -19.81 -20.49
C PRO A 83 -9.00 -21.07 -20.43
N GLY A 84 -9.74 -21.32 -21.52
CA GLY A 84 -10.69 -22.42 -21.60
C GLY A 84 -10.01 -23.74 -21.23
N ALA A 85 -10.73 -24.54 -20.44
CA ALA A 85 -10.36 -25.93 -20.19
C ALA A 85 -10.05 -26.63 -21.53
N PRO A 86 -9.00 -27.46 -21.62
CA PRO A 86 -8.68 -28.17 -22.84
C PRO A 86 -9.88 -29.03 -23.24
N ASN A 87 -10.40 -28.78 -24.45
CA ASN A 87 -11.44 -29.60 -25.05
C ASN A 87 -10.83 -30.98 -25.35
N LEU A 88 -11.14 -31.96 -24.51
CA LEU A 88 -10.87 -33.39 -24.74
C LEU A 88 -11.80 -33.91 -25.84
N ASN A 89 -11.67 -33.38 -27.06
CA ASN A 89 -12.20 -33.99 -28.27
C ASN A 89 -11.09 -34.07 -29.31
N VAL A 90 -10.12 -34.96 -29.04
CA VAL A 90 -9.38 -35.62 -30.13
C VAL A 90 -10.32 -36.71 -30.66
N THR A 91 -11.19 -36.29 -31.56
CA THR A 91 -11.75 -37.15 -32.60
C THR A 91 -10.60 -37.38 -33.59
N GLY A 92 -10.22 -38.64 -33.79
CA GLY A 92 -9.01 -39.01 -34.53
C GLY A 92 -9.03 -38.67 -36.03
N PRO A 93 -7.90 -38.90 -36.72
CA PRO A 93 -7.89 -39.13 -38.16
C PRO A 93 -7.44 -40.57 -38.48
N THR A 94 -8.35 -41.29 -39.12
CA THR A 94 -8.16 -41.98 -40.40
C THR A 94 -6.73 -42.08 -40.94
N GLY A 95 -6.23 -43.32 -41.07
CA GLY A 95 -5.33 -43.82 -42.14
C GLY A 95 -3.92 -43.23 -42.28
N PRO A 96 -2.92 -44.09 -42.59
CA PRO A 96 -2.64 -44.27 -44.01
C PRO A 96 -2.43 -45.72 -44.46
N ALA A 97 -2.54 -45.87 -45.78
CA ALA A 97 -2.40 -47.09 -46.55
C ALA A 97 -0.96 -47.64 -46.63
N ALA A 98 -0.88 -48.87 -47.15
CA ALA A 98 0.23 -49.57 -47.80
C ALA A 98 1.09 -50.52 -46.93
N GLY A 99 1.02 -51.79 -47.32
CA GLY A 99 1.76 -52.95 -46.83
C GLY A 99 1.13 -54.23 -47.37
#